data_AF-A0A2D7IM03-F1
#
_entry.id   AF-A0A2D7IM03-F1
#
_cell.length_a   1.000
_cell.length_b   1.000
_cell.length_c   1.000
_cell.angle_alpha   90.00
_cell.angle_beta   90.00
_cell.angle_gamma   90.00
#
_symmetry.space_group_name_H-M   'P 1'
#
loop_
_entity.id
_entity.type
_entity.pdbx_description
1 polymer ?
#
loop_
_entity_poly.entity_id
_entity_poly.type
_entity_poly.pdbx_seq_one_letter_code
_entity_poly.pdbx_strand_id
1 'polypeptide(L)'
;MNLILKFFFISILITNCTAPVDYFGNNINLYEENVYLSELRDKKNDKFILVFKGHFNRVSESDMAKREITLNRYIKLIEEFYGFTKSTIIFEEVFGVISPRYYVTIQFE
;
A
#
# COMPACT_ATOMS: atom_id res chain seq x y z
N MET A 1 -20.19 38.31 10.49
CA MET A 1 -19.36 37.10 10.66
C MET A 1 -17.90 37.52 10.64
N ASN A 2 -17.22 37.45 11.79
CA ASN A 2 -15.93 38.09 12.06
C ASN A 2 -14.82 37.59 11.10
N LEU A 3 -13.96 38.50 10.59
CA LEU A 3 -12.87 38.17 9.66
C LEU A 3 -11.92 37.09 10.24
N ILE A 4 -11.71 37.15 11.56
CA ILE A 4 -10.95 36.18 12.36
C ILE A 4 -11.56 34.77 12.29
N LEU A 5 -12.89 34.67 12.33
CA LEU A 5 -13.59 33.39 12.26
C LEU A 5 -13.44 32.74 10.87
N LYS A 6 -13.44 33.55 9.80
CA LYS A 6 -13.18 33.06 8.43
C LYS A 6 -11.75 32.54 8.28
N PHE A 7 -10.77 33.23 8.86
CA PHE A 7 -9.36 32.81 8.80
C PHE A 7 -9.12 31.50 9.56
N PHE A 8 -9.79 31.33 10.70
CA PHE A 8 -9.75 30.09 11.49
C PHE A 8 -10.34 28.90 10.74
N PHE A 9 -11.47 29.08 10.05
CA PHE A 9 -12.08 28.04 9.20
C PHE A 9 -11.20 27.62 8.02
N ILE A 10 -10.52 28.58 7.37
CA ILE A 10 -9.59 28.28 6.28
C ILE A 10 -8.38 27.52 6.80
N SER A 11 -7.84 27.88 7.97
CA SER A 11 -6.70 27.20 8.60
C SER A 11 -6.96 25.72 8.90
N ILE A 12 -8.17 25.36 9.34
CA ILE A 12 -8.54 23.96 9.64
C ILE A 12 -8.60 23.10 8.36
N LEU A 13 -8.92 23.71 7.21
CA LEU A 13 -9.00 22.99 5.94
C LEU A 13 -7.62 22.63 5.36
N ILE A 14 -6.55 23.32 5.76
CA ILE A 14 -5.19 23.11 5.22
C ILE A 14 -4.35 22.12 6.05
N THR A 15 -4.75 21.79 7.28
CA THR A 15 -3.95 20.96 8.20
C THR A 15 -4.34 19.49 8.26
N ASN A 16 -5.39 19.06 7.54
CA ASN A 16 -5.87 17.67 7.58
C ASN A 16 -5.23 16.75 6.51
N CYS A 17 -3.94 16.95 6.20
CA CYS A 17 -3.21 15.98 5.40
C CYS A 17 -2.76 14.83 6.31
N THR A 18 -3.66 13.85 6.53
CA THR A 18 -3.29 12.62 7.23
C THR A 18 -2.33 11.82 6.35
N ALA A 19 -1.27 11.26 6.95
CA ALA A 19 -0.35 10.39 6.23
C ALA A 19 -1.12 9.17 5.69
N PRO A 20 -0.72 8.60 4.53
CA PRO A 20 -1.31 7.35 4.08
C PRO A 20 -1.09 6.28 5.15
N VAL A 21 -2.11 5.44 5.36
CA VAL A 21 -2.04 4.27 6.22
C VAL A 21 -2.15 3.00 5.38
N ASP A 22 -1.47 1.93 5.80
CA ASP A 22 -1.63 0.62 5.17
C ASP A 22 -2.87 -0.13 5.67
N TYR A 23 -3.08 -1.31 5.09
CA TYR A 23 -4.14 -2.25 5.44
C TYR A 23 -4.19 -2.60 6.93
N PHE A 24 -3.04 -2.58 7.62
CA PHE A 24 -2.95 -2.87 9.06
C PHE A 24 -3.07 -1.62 9.93
N GLY A 25 -3.25 -0.44 9.35
CA GLY A 25 -3.39 0.83 10.05
C GLY A 25 -2.06 1.48 10.45
N ASN A 26 -0.93 1.02 9.92
CA ASN A 26 0.37 1.63 10.17
C ASN A 26 0.56 2.87 9.29
N ASN A 27 1.28 3.86 9.81
CA ASN A 27 1.70 5.03 9.02
C ASN A 27 2.72 4.60 7.96
N ILE A 28 2.57 5.16 6.75
CA ILE A 28 3.41 4.83 5.60
C ILE A 28 4.34 5.98 5.25
N ASN A 29 5.62 5.63 5.05
CA ASN A 29 6.63 6.55 4.54
C ASN A 29 7.01 6.15 3.12
N LEU A 30 6.38 6.78 2.13
CA LEU A 30 6.61 6.49 0.73
C LEU A 30 8.03 6.86 0.21
N TYR A 31 8.81 7.65 0.96
CA TYR A 31 10.22 7.89 0.62
C TYR A 31 11.10 6.66 0.91
N GLU A 32 10.78 5.96 2.00
CA GLU A 32 11.43 4.72 2.42
C GLU A 32 10.84 3.52 1.66
N GLU A 33 9.54 3.53 1.42
CA GLU A 33 8.75 2.44 0.86
C GLU A 33 8.20 2.80 -0.53
N ASN A 34 8.41 1.97 -1.54
CA ASN A 34 7.91 2.34 -2.88
C ASN A 34 6.41 2.06 -3.07
N VAL A 35 5.88 1.09 -2.31
CA VAL A 35 4.47 0.70 -2.31
C VAL A 35 4.02 0.37 -0.90
N TYR A 36 2.71 0.41 -0.62
CA TYR A 36 2.10 -0.06 0.61
C TYR A 36 0.86 -0.89 0.31
N LEU A 37 0.58 -1.86 1.17
CA LEU A 37 -0.61 -2.70 1.04
C LEU A 37 -1.83 -1.86 1.38
N SER A 38 -2.69 -1.63 0.39
CA SER A 38 -3.92 -0.85 0.56
C SER A 38 -5.15 -1.72 0.76
N GLU A 39 -5.11 -2.96 0.29
CA GLU A 39 -6.23 -3.89 0.38
C GLU A 39 -5.74 -5.33 0.33
N LEU A 40 -6.38 -6.19 1.12
CA LEU A 40 -6.25 -7.65 1.10
C LEU A 40 -7.63 -8.23 0.78
N ARG A 41 -7.76 -9.02 -0.28
CA ARG A 41 -9.01 -9.67 -0.67
C ARG A 41 -8.85 -11.18 -0.63
N ASP A 42 -9.62 -11.82 0.23
CA ASP A 42 -9.70 -13.29 0.29
C ASP A 42 -10.37 -13.85 -0.98
N LYS A 43 -9.77 -14.92 -1.52
CA LYS A 43 -10.30 -15.74 -2.60
C LYS A 43 -10.32 -17.20 -2.12
N LYS A 44 -11.20 -17.99 -2.73
CA LYS A 44 -11.28 -19.43 -2.48
C LYS A 44 -9.93 -20.13 -2.68
N ASN A 45 -9.72 -21.20 -1.89
CA ASN A 45 -8.58 -22.10 -1.94
C ASN A 45 -7.26 -21.42 -1.52
N ASP A 46 -7.27 -20.75 -0.36
CA ASP A 46 -6.07 -20.12 0.24
C ASP A 46 -5.37 -19.11 -0.68
N LYS A 47 -6.17 -18.45 -1.54
CA LYS A 47 -5.70 -17.43 -2.48
C LYS A 47 -6.04 -16.05 -1.93
N PHE A 48 -5.12 -15.12 -2.06
CA PHE A 48 -5.37 -13.72 -1.72
C PHE A 48 -4.98 -12.82 -2.87
N ILE A 49 -5.77 -11.78 -3.11
CA ILE A 49 -5.34 -10.63 -3.91
C ILE A 49 -4.84 -9.55 -2.96
N LEU A 50 -3.59 -9.19 -3.11
CA LEU A 50 -2.98 -8.03 -2.45
C LEU A 50 -3.01 -6.87 -3.45
N VAL A 51 -3.55 -5.73 -3.02
CA VAL A 51 -3.60 -4.50 -3.81
C VAL A 51 -2.68 -3.48 -3.17
N PHE A 52 -1.58 -3.20 -3.86
CA PHE A 52 -0.60 -2.21 -3.44
C PHE A 52 -0.84 -0.87 -4.13
N LYS A 53 -0.68 0.23 -3.38
CA LYS A 53 -0.61 1.59 -3.90
C LYS A 53 0.80 2.12 -3.67
N GLY A 54 1.29 3.03 -4.50
CA GLY A 54 2.65 3.52 -4.34
C GLY A 54 2.94 4.79 -5.11
N HIS A 55 4.23 5.12 -5.23
CA HIS A 55 4.66 6.21 -6.08
C HIS A 55 4.37 5.92 -7.55
N PHE A 56 4.04 6.99 -8.28
CA PHE A 56 3.99 6.97 -9.73
C PHE A 56 5.44 6.91 -10.17
N ASN A 57 5.93 5.76 -10.66
CA ASN A 57 7.07 5.60 -11.58
C ASN A 57 7.59 4.15 -11.64
N ARG A 58 7.92 3.71 -12.87
CA ARG A 58 8.80 2.56 -13.18
C ARG A 58 10.09 3.13 -13.80
N VAL A 59 10.85 3.92 -13.06
CA VAL A 59 11.89 4.76 -13.69
C VAL A 59 13.32 4.36 -13.30
N SER A 60 13.55 3.64 -12.20
CA SER A 60 14.88 3.13 -11.83
C SER A 60 14.89 1.72 -11.24
N GLU A 61 16.03 1.03 -11.33
CA GLU A 61 16.25 -0.30 -10.71
C GLU A 61 16.15 -0.24 -9.18
N SER A 62 16.61 0.84 -8.57
CA SER A 62 16.52 1.04 -7.11
C SER A 62 15.07 1.15 -6.63
N ASP A 63 14.20 1.79 -7.42
CA ASP A 63 12.76 1.84 -7.13
C ASP A 63 12.15 0.43 -7.19
N MET A 64 12.52 -0.37 -8.20
CA MET A 64 12.02 -1.74 -8.34
C MET A 64 12.48 -2.62 -7.16
N ALA A 65 13.75 -2.49 -6.73
CA ALA A 65 14.27 -3.22 -5.57
C ALA A 65 13.52 -2.85 -4.27
N LYS A 66 13.27 -1.55 -4.03
CA LYS A 66 12.47 -1.11 -2.88
C LYS A 66 11.06 -1.71 -2.90
N ARG A 67 10.43 -1.80 -4.08
CA ARG A 67 9.09 -2.41 -4.23
C ARG A 67 9.11 -3.88 -3.84
N GLU A 68 10.09 -4.64 -4.31
CA GLU A 68 10.24 -6.06 -3.99
C GLU A 68 10.46 -6.29 -2.49
N ILE A 69 11.32 -5.48 -1.86
CA ILE A 69 11.54 -5.52 -0.41
C ILE A 69 10.23 -5.26 0.34
N THR A 70 9.47 -4.23 -0.04
CA THR A 70 8.21 -3.92 0.63
C THR A 70 7.16 -5.00 0.41
N LEU A 71 7.05 -5.56 -0.80
CA LEU A 71 6.18 -6.69 -1.11
C LEU A 71 6.46 -7.87 -0.18
N ASN A 72 7.71 -8.33 -0.14
CA ASN A 72 8.12 -9.50 0.65
C ASN A 72 7.85 -9.29 2.14
N ARG A 73 8.06 -8.08 2.66
CA ARG A 73 7.74 -7.73 4.04
C ARG A 73 6.23 -7.89 4.33
N TYR A 74 5.36 -7.41 3.44
CA TYR A 74 3.91 -7.58 3.61
C TYR A 74 3.45 -9.03 3.50
N ILE A 75 4.04 -9.80 2.58
CA ILE A 75 3.75 -11.23 2.46
C ILE A 75 4.08 -11.96 3.76
N LYS A 76 5.27 -11.72 4.31
CA LYS A 76 5.70 -12.31 5.58
C LYS A 76 4.79 -11.92 6.75
N LEU A 77 4.35 -10.67 6.81
CA LEU A 77 3.39 -10.22 7.83
C LEU A 77 2.04 -10.95 7.70
N ILE A 78 1.56 -11.19 6.47
CA ILE A 78 0.34 -11.94 6.22
C ILE A 78 0.53 -13.42 6.62
N GLU A 79 1.68 -14.01 6.31
CA GLU A 79 2.03 -15.36 6.77
C GLU A 79 1.97 -15.46 8.30
N GLU A 80 2.63 -14.54 9.00
CA GLU A 80 2.63 -14.49 10.47
C GLU A 80 1.22 -14.24 11.06
N PHE A 81 0.44 -13.35 10.46
CA PHE A 81 -0.89 -12.98 10.97
C PHE A 81 -1.93 -14.09 10.77
N TYR A 82 -1.91 -14.76 9.60
CA TYR A 82 -2.89 -15.79 9.26
C TYR A 82 -2.39 -17.22 9.52
N GLY A 83 -1.13 -17.39 9.96
CA GLY A 83 -0.56 -18.70 10.32
C GLY A 83 -0.07 -19.53 9.13
N PHE A 84 0.21 -18.90 7.98
CA PHE A 84 0.83 -19.57 6.84
C PHE A 84 2.34 -19.62 7.00
N THR A 85 2.98 -20.62 6.39
CA THR A 85 4.45 -20.77 6.46
C THR A 85 5.12 -20.62 5.12
N LYS A 86 4.33 -20.64 4.05
CA LYS A 86 4.81 -20.57 2.69
C LYS A 86 3.76 -19.91 1.81
N SER A 87 4.26 -19.20 0.83
CA SER A 87 3.46 -18.52 -0.18
C SER A 87 4.13 -18.64 -1.54
N THR A 88 3.33 -18.55 -2.59
CA THR A 88 3.81 -18.44 -3.96
C THR A 88 3.02 -17.38 -4.68
N ILE A 89 3.74 -16.48 -5.34
CA ILE A 89 3.13 -15.49 -6.22
C ILE A 89 2.73 -16.20 -7.51
N ILE A 90 1.44 -16.17 -7.83
CA ILE A 90 0.89 -16.83 -9.02
C ILE A 90 0.57 -15.85 -10.15
N PHE A 91 0.45 -14.56 -9.81
CA PHE A 91 0.14 -13.51 -10.78
C PHE A 91 0.55 -12.13 -10.24
N GLU A 92 1.11 -11.31 -11.12
CA GLU A 92 1.48 -9.92 -10.84
C GLU A 92 1.06 -9.01 -11.99
N GLU A 93 0.48 -7.85 -11.67
CA GLU A 93 0.08 -6.86 -12.66
C GLU A 93 0.26 -5.43 -12.15
N VAL A 94 0.85 -4.57 -12.98
CA VAL A 94 1.02 -3.14 -12.67
C VAL A 94 0.09 -2.31 -13.55
N PHE A 95 -0.74 -1.48 -12.91
CA PHE A 95 -1.56 -0.47 -13.57
C PHE A 95 -0.98 0.91 -13.31
N GLY A 96 -0.88 1.72 -14.37
CA GLY A 96 -0.45 3.11 -14.25
C GLY A 96 -1.19 4.00 -15.22
N VAL A 97 -2.00 4.94 -14.68
CA VAL A 97 -2.35 6.24 -15.29
C VAL A 97 -2.87 7.22 -14.20
N ILE A 98 -3.68 6.76 -13.22
CA ILE A 98 -4.37 7.66 -12.26
C ILE A 98 -4.01 7.37 -10.78
N SER A 99 -3.70 6.12 -10.45
CA SER A 99 -3.19 5.69 -9.15
C SER A 99 -2.29 4.49 -9.43
N PRO A 100 -0.99 4.52 -9.07
CA PRO A 100 -0.10 3.39 -9.28
C PRO A 100 -0.65 2.23 -8.46
N ARG A 101 -1.14 1.19 -9.14
CA ARG A 101 -1.64 -0.01 -8.48
C ARG A 101 -0.82 -1.19 -8.92
N TYR A 102 -0.44 -1.98 -7.94
CA TYR A 102 0.28 -3.22 -8.17
C TYR A 102 -0.51 -4.34 -7.53
N TYR A 103 -1.03 -5.24 -8.35
CA TYR A 103 -1.82 -6.39 -7.91
C TYR A 103 -0.92 -7.61 -7.85
N VAL A 104 -0.95 -8.30 -6.73
CA VAL A 104 -0.26 -9.58 -6.55
C VAL A 104 -1.30 -10.58 -6.10
N THR A 105 -1.44 -11.69 -6.84
CA THR A 105 -2.22 -12.83 -6.36
C THR A 105 -1.25 -13.84 -5.75
N ILE A 106 -1.53 -14.24 -4.52
CA ILE A 106 -0.71 -15.16 -3.76
C ILE A 106 -1.52 -16.39 -3.43
N GLN A 107 -0.90 -17.55 -3.55
CA GLN A 107 -1.37 -18.82 -3.00
C GLN A 107 -0.57 -19.11 -1.74
N PHE A 108 -1.24 -19.31 -0.61
CA PHE A 108 -0.59 -19.77 0.63
C PHE A 108 -0.76 -21.29 0.82
N GLU A 109 0.15 -21.88 1.58
CA GLU A 109 0.21 -23.30 1.96
C GLU A 109 0.21 -23.47 3.50
#